data_AF-F0G7N9-F1
#
_entry.id   AF-F0G7N9-F1
#
_cell.length_a   1.000
_cell.length_b   1.000
_cell.length_c   1.000
_cell.angle_alpha   90.00
_cell.angle_beta   90.00
_cell.angle_gamma   90.00
#
_symmetry.space_group_name_H-M   'P 1'
#
loop_
_entity.id
_entity.type
_entity.pdbx_description
1 polymer ?
#
loop_
_entity_poly.entity_id
_entity_poly.type
_entity_poly.pdbx_seq_one_letter_code
_entity_poly.pdbx_strand_id
1 'polypeptide(L)'
;MQTNLADFIRDTPDGDEADAILRKCVHCGFCTATCPTYQLLGDELDGPRGRIYLIKQMVEGAKVTRSTQQHLDRCLTCRSCETTCPSGVQYGRLVEIGRKHVEAQVQRPLSQRLVRRVLASLVPNAAL
;
A
#
# COMPACT_ATOMS: atom_id res chain seq x y z
N MET A 1 8.91 -7.92 11.71
CA MET A 1 8.35 -9.11 11.04
C MET A 1 9.37 -9.68 10.05
N GLN A 2 9.52 -11.01 9.93
CA GLN A 2 10.40 -11.62 8.91
C GLN A 2 9.74 -11.57 7.53
N THR A 3 10.54 -11.30 6.51
CA THR A 3 10.16 -11.09 5.12
C THR A 3 11.06 -11.93 4.20
N ASN A 4 10.45 -12.60 3.23
CA ASN A 4 11.14 -13.42 2.24
C ASN A 4 10.86 -12.87 0.82
N LEU A 5 11.66 -11.90 0.37
CA LEU A 5 11.43 -11.26 -0.93
C LEU A 5 11.44 -12.28 -2.08
N ALA A 6 10.48 -12.15 -2.98
CA ALA A 6 10.39 -12.91 -4.22
C ALA A 6 11.31 -12.34 -5.30
N ASP A 7 11.62 -13.16 -6.31
CA ASP A 7 12.67 -12.86 -7.27
C ASP A 7 12.37 -11.62 -8.15
N PHE A 8 11.11 -11.22 -8.30
CA PHE A 8 10.75 -10.04 -9.08
C PHE A 8 11.11 -8.71 -8.39
N ILE A 9 11.36 -8.72 -7.08
CA ILE A 9 11.64 -7.53 -6.27
C ILE A 9 12.92 -7.64 -5.43
N ARG A 10 13.49 -8.85 -5.32
CA ARG A 10 14.79 -9.09 -4.68
C ARG A 10 15.87 -8.21 -5.35
N ASP A 11 16.77 -7.68 -4.53
CA ASP A 11 17.92 -6.86 -4.98
C ASP A 11 17.50 -5.59 -5.76
N THR A 12 16.32 -5.05 -5.46
CA THR A 12 15.85 -3.77 -5.99
C THR A 12 15.72 -2.73 -4.87
N PRO A 13 15.85 -1.42 -5.17
CA PRO A 13 15.66 -0.37 -4.16
C PRO A 13 14.29 -0.43 -3.48
N ASP A 14 13.24 -0.74 -4.24
CA ASP A 14 11.88 -0.90 -3.70
C ASP A 14 11.78 -2.10 -2.76
N GLY A 15 12.46 -3.21 -3.09
CA GLY A 15 12.50 -4.42 -2.26
C GLY A 15 13.23 -4.19 -0.93
N ASP A 16 14.39 -3.52 -0.97
CA ASP A 16 15.19 -3.20 0.21
C ASP A 16 14.46 -2.23 1.13
N GLU A 17 13.82 -1.19 0.57
CA GLU A 17 13.03 -0.22 1.34
C GLU A 17 11.79 -0.90 1.96
N ALA A 18 11.08 -1.75 1.20
CA ALA A 18 9.94 -2.49 1.71
C ALA A 18 10.34 -3.46 2.84
N ASP A 19 11.41 -4.22 2.67
CA ASP A 19 11.94 -5.15 3.69
C ASP A 19 12.30 -4.40 4.98
N ALA A 20 13.02 -3.28 4.87
CA ALA A 20 13.39 -2.45 6.02
C ALA A 20 12.16 -1.91 6.77
N ILE A 21 11.11 -1.47 6.05
CA ILE A 21 9.88 -0.97 6.68
C ILE A 21 9.08 -2.11 7.31
N LEU A 22 8.93 -3.25 6.63
CA LEU A 22 8.17 -4.40 7.11
C LEU A 22 8.80 -5.01 8.37
N ARG A 23 10.13 -5.02 8.47
CA ARG A 23 10.84 -5.50 9.66
C ARG A 23 10.52 -4.71 10.92
N LYS A 24 10.25 -3.40 10.81
CA LYS A 24 9.86 -2.53 11.94
C LYS A 24 8.48 -2.86 12.50
N CYS A 25 7.57 -3.43 11.70
CA CYS A 25 6.24 -3.75 12.18
C CYS A 25 6.30 -4.90 13.21
N VAL A 26 5.78 -4.61 14.42
CA VAL A 26 5.62 -5.56 15.53
C VAL A 26 4.16 -6.02 15.73
N HIS A 27 3.26 -5.65 14.82
CA HIS A 27 1.87 -6.09 14.82
C HIS A 27 1.01 -5.68 16.03
N CYS A 28 1.36 -4.55 16.68
CA CYS A 28 0.69 -4.06 17.90
C CYS A 28 -0.72 -3.50 17.70
N GLY A 29 -1.09 -3.09 16.48
CA GLY A 29 -2.46 -2.64 16.16
C GLY A 29 -2.81 -1.18 16.48
N PHE A 30 -1.91 -0.38 17.08
CA PHE A 30 -2.16 1.06 17.35
C PHE A 30 -2.57 1.85 16.10
N CYS A 31 -1.96 1.53 14.95
CA CYS A 31 -2.28 2.16 13.68
C CYS A 31 -3.74 1.93 13.24
N THR A 32 -4.35 0.81 13.61
CA THR A 32 -5.74 0.46 13.25
C THR A 32 -6.75 1.37 13.98
N ALA A 33 -6.48 1.72 15.24
CA ALA A 33 -7.34 2.58 16.04
C ALA A 33 -7.49 4.00 15.47
N THR A 34 -6.48 4.50 14.75
CA THR A 34 -6.48 5.85 14.17
C THR A 34 -6.80 5.88 12.66
N CYS A 35 -6.95 4.72 12.01
CA CYS A 35 -7.16 4.69 10.58
C CYS A 35 -8.63 4.98 10.22
N PRO A 36 -8.95 6.08 9.53
CA PRO A 36 -10.34 6.44 9.26
C PRO A 36 -11.06 5.43 8.37
N THR A 37 -10.37 4.77 7.44
CA THR A 37 -10.98 3.77 6.56
C THR A 37 -11.38 2.51 7.32
N TYR A 38 -10.55 2.09 8.29
CA TYR A 38 -10.89 0.99 9.18
C TYR A 38 -12.04 1.37 10.12
N GLN A 39 -11.98 2.55 10.73
CA GLN A 39 -13.03 3.01 11.64
C GLN A 39 -14.40 3.10 10.95
N LEU A 40 -14.42 3.46 9.67
CA LEU A 40 -15.66 3.55 8.89
C LEU A 40 -16.16 2.19 8.39
N LEU A 41 -15.26 1.33 7.87
CA LEU A 41 -15.65 0.10 7.17
C LEU A 41 -15.64 -1.14 8.08
N GLY A 42 -14.90 -1.13 9.18
CA GLY A 42 -14.68 -2.28 10.06
C GLY A 42 -13.86 -3.41 9.44
N ASP A 43 -13.46 -3.29 8.17
CA ASP A 43 -12.69 -4.29 7.45
C ASP A 43 -11.20 -4.16 7.77
N GLU A 44 -10.62 -5.21 8.37
CA GLU A 44 -9.20 -5.26 8.73
C GLU A 44 -8.27 -5.08 7.52
N LEU A 45 -8.68 -5.56 6.33
CA LEU A 45 -7.90 -5.38 5.10
C LEU A 45 -7.88 -3.92 4.64
N ASP A 46 -8.87 -3.11 5.05
CA ASP A 46 -8.89 -1.66 4.87
C ASP A 46 -8.24 -0.89 6.03
N GLY A 47 -7.65 -1.59 7.00
CA GLY A 47 -6.77 -1.03 8.01
C GLY A 47 -5.30 -0.98 7.56
N PRO A 48 -4.45 -0.16 8.21
CA PRO A 48 -3.04 -0.06 7.88
C PRO A 48 -2.32 -1.38 8.13
N ARG A 49 -2.71 -2.13 9.18
CA ARG A 49 -2.16 -3.45 9.49
C ARG A 49 -2.48 -4.48 8.41
N GLY A 50 -3.75 -4.59 8.00
CA GLY A 50 -4.15 -5.47 6.91
C GLY A 50 -3.45 -5.11 5.59
N ARG A 51 -3.32 -3.82 5.27
CA ARG A 51 -2.58 -3.37 4.07
C ARG A 51 -1.09 -3.68 4.13
N ILE A 52 -0.45 -3.52 5.30
CA ILE A 52 0.95 -3.95 5.51
C ILE A 52 1.09 -5.44 5.19
N TYR A 53 0.13 -6.26 5.63
CA TYR A 53 0.15 -7.70 5.37
C TYR A 53 -0.07 -8.04 3.90
N LEU A 54 -1.01 -7.36 3.23
CA LEU A 54 -1.23 -7.51 1.78
C LEU A 54 0.04 -7.17 0.98
N ILE A 55 0.75 -6.10 1.37
CA ILE A 55 2.01 -5.70 0.72
C ILE A 55 3.11 -6.73 1.01
N LYS A 56 3.22 -7.21 2.25
CA LYS A 56 4.15 -8.30 2.61
C LYS A 56 3.92 -9.52 1.72
N GLN A 57 2.69 -10.01 1.66
CA GLN A 57 2.34 -11.17 0.84
C GLN A 57 2.71 -10.96 -0.62
N MET A 58 2.42 -9.78 -1.18
CA MET A 58 2.81 -9.43 -2.54
C MET A 58 4.33 -9.51 -2.74
N VAL A 59 5.13 -8.87 -1.88
CA VAL A 59 6.60 -8.87 -2.03
C VAL A 59 7.21 -10.24 -1.78
N GLU A 60 6.49 -11.14 -1.09
CA GLU A 60 6.85 -12.56 -0.91
C GLU A 60 6.34 -13.46 -2.04
N GLY A 61 5.76 -12.90 -3.10
CA GLY A 61 5.36 -13.63 -4.30
C GLY A 61 3.93 -14.18 -4.28
N ALA A 62 3.11 -13.80 -3.30
CA ALA A 62 1.69 -14.13 -3.32
C ALA A 62 0.98 -13.43 -4.50
N LYS A 63 -0.02 -14.11 -5.06
CA LYS A 63 -0.80 -13.60 -6.19
C LYS A 63 -1.51 -12.29 -5.81
N VAL A 64 -1.19 -11.22 -6.53
CA VAL A 64 -1.91 -9.94 -6.43
C VAL A 64 -3.24 -10.04 -7.17
N THR A 65 -4.31 -9.56 -6.54
CA THR A 65 -5.66 -9.58 -7.12
C THR A 65 -6.30 -8.20 -7.14
N ARG A 66 -7.46 -8.10 -7.79
CA ARG A 66 -8.29 -6.88 -7.75
C ARG A 66 -8.72 -6.51 -6.32
N SER A 67 -8.88 -7.49 -5.42
CA SER A 67 -9.15 -7.22 -4.00
C SER A 67 -7.95 -6.55 -3.34
N THR A 68 -6.73 -7.05 -3.58
CA THR A 68 -5.49 -6.41 -3.10
C THR A 68 -5.42 -4.95 -3.57
N GLN A 69 -5.67 -4.71 -4.86
CA GLN A 69 -5.73 -3.35 -5.42
C GLN A 69 -6.78 -2.48 -4.74
N GLN A 70 -7.99 -2.99 -4.55
CA GLN A 70 -9.08 -2.25 -3.91
C GLN A 70 -8.74 -1.82 -2.48
N HIS A 71 -8.20 -2.72 -1.66
CA HIS A 71 -7.83 -2.40 -0.28
C HIS A 71 -6.71 -1.35 -0.21
N LEU A 72 -5.71 -1.44 -1.10
CA LEU A 72 -4.65 -0.42 -1.17
C LEU A 72 -5.18 0.92 -1.72
N ASP A 73 -6.07 0.90 -2.72
CA ASP A 73 -6.66 2.12 -3.31
C ASP A 73 -7.56 2.86 -2.32
N ARG A 74 -8.22 2.16 -1.39
CA ARG A 74 -9.03 2.77 -0.32
C ARG A 74 -8.22 3.58 0.69
N CYS A 75 -6.90 3.40 0.74
CA CYS A 75 -6.06 4.20 1.65
C CYS A 75 -6.06 5.68 1.26
N LEU A 76 -6.52 6.54 2.17
CA LEU A 76 -6.55 8.00 1.97
C LEU A 76 -5.15 8.66 1.97
N THR A 77 -4.10 7.90 2.31
CA THR A 77 -2.72 8.41 2.42
C THR A 77 -2.59 9.54 3.46
N CYS A 78 -3.45 9.56 4.48
CA CYS A 78 -3.50 10.59 5.53
C CYS A 78 -2.38 10.48 6.58
N ARG A 79 -1.60 9.38 6.58
CA ARG A 79 -0.43 9.12 7.44
C ARG A 79 -0.68 9.12 8.97
N SER A 80 -1.92 9.21 9.44
CA SER A 80 -2.24 9.08 10.89
C SER A 80 -1.66 7.82 11.54
N CYS A 81 -1.66 6.72 10.77
CA CYS A 81 -1.06 5.45 11.18
C CYS A 81 0.44 5.51 11.51
N GLU A 82 1.19 6.43 10.90
CA GLU A 82 2.62 6.60 11.16
C GLU A 82 2.85 7.38 12.46
N THR A 83 2.11 8.48 12.65
CA THR A 83 2.23 9.34 13.84
C THR A 83 1.96 8.55 15.13
N THR A 84 1.01 7.61 15.10
CA THR A 84 0.71 6.77 16.27
C THR A 84 1.61 5.54 16.40
N CYS A 85 2.44 5.21 15.41
CA CYS A 85 3.17 3.94 15.40
C CYS A 85 4.38 4.00 16.35
N PRO A 86 4.40 3.21 17.44
CA PRO A 86 5.53 3.22 18.37
C PRO A 86 6.81 2.65 17.73
N SER A 87 6.67 1.84 16.68
CA SER A 87 7.80 1.22 15.97
C SER A 87 8.31 2.01 14.77
N GLY A 88 7.73 3.18 14.49
CA GLY A 88 8.18 4.05 13.39
C GLY A 88 8.06 3.42 12.00
N VAL A 89 6.98 2.67 11.75
CA VAL A 89 6.68 2.12 10.42
C VAL A 89 6.35 3.26 9.46
N GLN A 90 7.14 3.40 8.39
CA GLN A 90 6.94 4.40 7.34
C GLN A 90 5.92 3.90 6.31
N TYR A 91 4.67 3.76 6.76
CA TYR A 91 3.56 3.21 5.97
C TYR A 91 3.35 3.91 4.62
N GLY A 92 3.55 5.23 4.53
CA GLY A 92 3.40 6.02 3.32
C GLY A 92 4.33 5.56 2.20
N ARG A 93 5.60 5.28 2.53
CA ARG A 93 6.56 4.71 1.58
C ARG A 93 6.18 3.29 1.18
N LEU A 94 5.78 2.48 2.16
CA LEU A 94 5.37 1.10 1.91
C LEU A 94 4.14 1.01 0.98
N VAL A 95 3.12 1.85 1.17
CA VAL A 95 1.91 1.83 0.33
C VAL A 95 2.18 2.35 -1.08
N GLU A 96 3.14 3.26 -1.26
CA GLU A 96 3.58 3.72 -2.58
C GLU A 96 4.25 2.59 -3.37
N ILE A 97 5.21 1.90 -2.76
CA ILE A 97 5.83 0.69 -3.32
C ILE A 97 4.76 -0.36 -3.64
N GLY A 98 3.85 -0.61 -2.68
CA GLY A 98 2.70 -1.50 -2.83
C GLY A 98 1.88 -1.19 -4.08
N ARG A 99 1.40 0.05 -4.21
CA ARG A 99 0.57 0.49 -5.34
C ARG A 99 1.30 0.40 -6.68
N LYS A 100 2.59 0.76 -6.73
CA LYS A 100 3.43 0.64 -7.94
C LYS A 100 3.44 -0.80 -8.47
N HIS A 101 3.73 -1.77 -7.61
CA HIS A 101 3.79 -3.17 -8.02
C HIS A 101 2.41 -3.79 -8.27
N VAL A 102 1.37 -3.36 -7.54
CA VAL A 102 0.00 -3.81 -7.80
C VAL A 102 -0.50 -3.34 -9.15
N GLU A 103 -0.24 -2.08 -9.54
CA GLU A 103 -0.66 -1.55 -10.85
C GLU A 103 0.01 -2.28 -12.02
N ALA A 104 1.24 -2.77 -11.83
CA ALA A 104 1.93 -3.59 -12.84
C ALA A 104 1.32 -4.99 -13.01
N GLN A 105 0.74 -5.55 -11.94
CA GLN A 105 0.22 -6.93 -11.92
C GLN A 105 -1.29 -7.01 -12.17
N VAL A 106 -2.04 -5.94 -11.88
CA VAL A 106 -3.51 -5.91 -11.97
C VAL A 106 -3.96 -4.81 -12.91
N GLN A 107 -4.44 -5.21 -14.09
CA GLN A 107 -4.97 -4.29 -15.08
C GLN A 107 -6.30 -3.68 -14.63
N ARG A 108 -6.38 -2.34 -14.67
CA ARG A 108 -7.63 -1.62 -14.43
C ARG A 108 -8.58 -1.74 -15.64
N PRO A 109 -9.92 -1.71 -15.41
CA PRO A 109 -10.89 -1.62 -16.48
C PRO A 109 -10.61 -0.45 -17.43
N LEU A 110 -10.93 -0.62 -18.72
CA LEU A 110 -10.70 0.39 -19.75
C LEU A 110 -11.34 1.74 -19.41
N SER A 111 -12.54 1.72 -18.80
CA SER A 111 -13.23 2.92 -18.34
C SER A 111 -12.40 3.71 -17.32
N GLN A 112 -11.78 3.03 -16.34
CA GLN A 112 -10.93 3.68 -15.34
C GLN A 112 -9.65 4.24 -15.96
N ARG A 113 -9.05 3.52 -16.91
CA ARG A 113 -7.85 3.98 -17.62
C ARG A 113 -8.15 5.24 -18.44
N LEU A 114 -9.29 5.28 -19.12
CA LEU A 114 -9.75 6.43 -19.87
C LEU A 114 -9.99 7.63 -18.94
N VAL A 115 -10.76 7.45 -17.86
CA VAL A 115 -11.05 8.51 -16.88
C VAL A 115 -9.75 9.08 -16.31
N ARG A 116 -8.80 8.25 -15.89
CA ARG A 116 -7.51 8.73 -15.36
C ARG A 116 -6.70 9.49 -16.40
N ARG A 117 -6.70 9.05 -17.66
CA ARG A 117 -5.99 9.74 -18.75
C ARG A 117 -6.61 11.12 -19.03
N VAL A 118 -7.95 11.19 -19.07
CA VAL A 118 -8.68 12.44 -19.25
C VAL A 118 -8.42 13.38 -18.08
N LEU A 119 -8.53 12.92 -16.84
CA LEU A 119 -8.23 13.72 -15.65
C LEU A 119 -6.78 14.22 -15.66
N ALA A 120 -5.80 13.38 -16.01
CA ALA A 120 -4.41 13.79 -16.10
C ALA A 120 -4.13 14.83 -17.20
N SER A 121 -4.96 14.87 -18.25
CA SER A 121 -4.85 15.89 -19.32
C SER A 121 -5.62 17.19 -19.03
N LEU A 122 -6.69 17.12 -18.23
CA LEU A 122 -7.60 18.26 -17.99
C LEU A 122 -7.38 18.93 -16.64
N VAL A 123 -7.03 18.18 -15.60
CA VAL A 123 -6.68 18.75 -14.30
C VAL A 123 -5.30 19.38 -14.49
N PRO A 124 -5.16 20.72 -14.39
CA PRO A 124 -3.87 21.35 -14.55
C PRO A 124 -2.91 20.77 -13.51
N ASN A 125 -1.80 20.19 -13.99
CA ASN A 125 -0.67 19.90 -13.14
C ASN A 125 -0.15 21.24 -12.63
N ALA A 126 -0.33 21.54 -11.35
CA ALA A 126 0.26 22.73 -10.71
C ALA A 126 1.80 22.65 -10.57
N ALA A 127 2.43 21.77 -11.34
CA ALA A 127 3.89 21.65 -11.50
C ALA A 127 4.35 22.15 -12.89
N LEU A 128 3.57 23.08 -13.47
CA LEU A 128 4.05 24.18 -14.32
C LEU A 128 4.05 25.45 -13.46
#